data_AF-A0A1B6CYG5-F1
#
_entry.id   AF-A0A1B6CYG5-F1
#
_cell.length_a   1.000
_cell.length_b   1.000
_cell.length_c   1.000
_cell.angle_alpha   90.00
_cell.angle_beta   90.00
_cell.angle_gamma   90.00
#
_symmetry.space_group_name_H-M   'P 1'
#
loop_
_entity.id
_entity.type
_entity.pdbx_description
1 polymer ?
#
loop_
_entity_poly.entity_id
_entity_poly.type
_entity_poly.pdbx_seq_one_letter_code
_entity_poly.pdbx_strand_id
1 'polypeptide(L)'
;LRFCRQMLNVIEQDEERVHNMWMSDEAHFHLSGYVNQQNFRYWSEDNPHNLHEQPLHSEKITVWCAMSSQGIIGPFFFESENGNCMTVTSQRYADMLVTFALPALDDYVDEYTLFQQDGA
;
A
#
# COMPACT_ATOMS: atom_id res chain seq x y z
N LEU A 1 -4.51 -15.25 15.62
CA LEU A 1 -4.72 -14.90 17.05
C LEU A 1 -3.44 -14.55 17.81
N ARG A 2 -2.32 -15.28 17.65
CA ARG A 2 -1.08 -14.98 18.39
C ARG A 2 -0.58 -13.55 18.19
N PHE A 3 -0.43 -13.13 16.93
CA PHE A 3 -0.05 -11.75 16.57
C PHE A 3 -0.99 -10.72 17.22
N CYS A 4 -2.31 -10.87 17.04
CA CYS A 4 -3.29 -9.95 17.60
C CYS A 4 -3.15 -9.78 19.12
N ARG A 5 -2.96 -10.88 19.87
CA ARG A 5 -2.75 -10.81 21.33
C ARG A 5 -1.45 -10.13 21.70
N GLN A 6 -0.38 -10.39 20.95
CA GLN A 6 0.91 -9.74 21.19
C GLN A 6 0.83 -8.24 20.91
N MET A 7 0.19 -7.84 19.81
CA MET A 7 0.01 -6.44 19.47
C MET A 7 -0.91 -5.73 20.47
N LEU A 8 -1.99 -6.38 20.90
CA LEU A 8 -2.84 -5.85 21.98
C LEU A 8 -2.05 -5.61 23.26
N ASN A 9 -1.23 -6.56 23.70
CA ASN A 9 -0.39 -6.37 24.88
C ASN A 9 0.62 -5.21 24.71
N VAL A 10 1.17 -5.04 23.50
CA VAL A 10 2.08 -3.92 23.19
C VAL A 10 1.35 -2.59 23.32
N ILE A 11 0.12 -2.50 22.79
CA ILE A 11 -0.70 -1.29 22.85
C ILE A 11 -1.17 -1.00 24.27
N GLU A 12 -1.58 -2.03 25.03
CA GLU A 12 -2.01 -1.88 26.43
C GLU A 12 -0.88 -1.44 27.37
N GLN A 13 0.37 -1.80 27.04
CA GLN A 13 1.56 -1.39 27.81
C GLN A 13 1.97 0.05 27.49
N ASP A 14 1.74 0.50 26.26
CA ASP A 14 2.14 1.82 25.79
C ASP A 14 1.29 2.21 24.57
N GLU A 15 0.30 3.07 24.78
CA GLU A 15 -0.61 3.53 23.71
C GLU A 15 0.13 4.34 22.63
N GLU A 16 1.26 4.97 22.98
CA GLU A 16 2.09 5.73 22.04
C GLU A 16 2.77 4.82 21.01
N ARG A 17 2.85 3.51 21.26
CA ARG A 17 3.32 2.51 20.27
C ARG A 17 2.51 2.56 18.97
N VAL A 18 1.21 2.86 19.05
CA VAL A 18 0.36 2.97 17.84
C VAL A 18 0.68 4.26 17.09
N HIS A 19 0.96 5.34 17.82
CA HIS A 19 1.34 6.62 17.25
C HIS A 19 2.70 6.56 16.55
N ASN A 20 3.60 5.72 17.05
CA ASN A 20 4.93 5.45 16.49
C ASN A 20 4.99 4.24 15.54
N MET A 21 3.86 3.89 14.91
CA MET A 21 3.77 2.82 13.92
C MET A 21 3.52 3.38 12.52
N TRP A 22 4.38 3.00 11.59
CA TRP A 22 4.23 3.25 10.16
C TRP A 22 3.68 1.99 9.47
N MET A 23 2.57 2.14 8.74
CA MET A 23 1.99 1.09 7.90
C MET A 23 2.24 1.41 6.44
N SER A 24 2.71 0.45 5.68
CA SER A 24 3.01 0.61 4.26
C SER A 24 2.38 -0.49 3.43
N ASP A 25 2.07 -0.17 2.17
CA ASP A 25 1.50 -1.10 1.21
C ASP A 25 1.69 -0.60 -0.23
N GLU A 26 1.47 -1.50 -1.18
CA GLU A 26 1.40 -1.21 -2.60
C GLU A 26 -0.05 -1.23 -3.12
N ALA A 27 -0.37 -0.26 -3.96
CA ALA A 27 -1.63 -0.22 -4.67
C ALA A 27 -1.43 -0.09 -6.18
N HIS A 28 -2.27 -0.81 -6.94
CA HIS A 28 -2.36 -0.64 -8.38
C HIS A 28 -3.46 0.36 -8.74
N PHE A 29 -3.09 1.39 -9.50
CA PHE A 29 -4.02 2.37 -10.08
C PHE A 29 -4.12 2.17 -11.58
N HIS A 30 -5.31 1.93 -12.09
CA HIS A 30 -5.53 1.75 -13.53
C HIS A 30 -5.81 3.10 -14.19
N LEU A 31 -5.04 3.43 -15.23
CA LEU A 31 -5.17 4.71 -15.95
C LEU A 31 -6.38 4.75 -16.89
N SER A 32 -6.93 3.57 -17.20
CA SER A 32 -8.12 3.39 -18.04
C SER A 32 -9.44 3.73 -17.33
N GLY A 33 -9.41 4.19 -16.07
CA GLY A 33 -10.61 4.36 -15.25
C GLY A 33 -11.22 3.04 -14.80
N TYR A 34 -10.48 1.94 -14.92
CA TYR A 34 -10.91 0.65 -14.39
C TYR A 34 -11.05 0.70 -12.87
N VAL A 35 -12.24 0.37 -12.40
CA VAL A 35 -12.58 0.29 -10.97
C VAL A 35 -12.77 -1.19 -10.62
N ASN A 36 -12.10 -1.65 -9.57
CA ASN A 36 -12.25 -3.02 -9.07
C ASN A 36 -13.73 -3.28 -8.72
N GLN A 37 -14.36 -4.21 -9.45
CA GLN A 37 -15.78 -4.56 -9.29
C GLN A 37 -16.12 -5.15 -7.91
N GLN A 38 -15.14 -5.66 -7.15
CA GLN A 38 -15.39 -6.09 -5.77
C GLN A 38 -15.82 -4.94 -4.84
N ASN A 39 -15.46 -3.70 -5.16
CA ASN A 39 -15.85 -2.51 -4.40
C ASN A 39 -17.13 -1.83 -4.93
N PHE A 40 -17.69 -2.28 -6.06
CA PHE A 40 -18.91 -1.74 -6.66
C PHE A 40 -19.94 -2.86 -6.89
N ARG A 41 -20.75 -3.12 -5.87
CA ARG A 41 -21.83 -4.10 -5.95
C ARG A 41 -23.11 -3.43 -6.48
N TYR A 42 -23.45 -3.73 -7.72
CA TYR A 42 -24.73 -3.32 -8.31
C TYR A 42 -25.84 -4.25 -7.80
N TRP A 43 -26.90 -3.67 -7.26
CA TRP A 43 -28.12 -4.39 -6.92
C TRP A 43 -29.18 -4.07 -7.97
N SER A 44 -29.82 -5.10 -8.51
CA SER A 44 -30.92 -5.01 -9.47
C SER A 44 -31.90 -6.13 -9.16
N GLU A 45 -33.19 -5.90 -9.33
CA GLU A 45 -34.22 -6.94 -9.17
C GLU A 45 -34.08 -8.05 -10.23
N ASP A 46 -33.66 -7.68 -11.44
CA ASP A 46 -33.38 -8.60 -12.55
C ASP A 46 -31.89 -8.57 -12.93
N ASN A 47 -31.37 -9.71 -13.42
CA ASN A 47 -30.01 -9.79 -13.93
C ASN A 47 -29.87 -8.88 -15.17
N PRO A 48 -29.03 -7.82 -15.14
CA PRO A 48 -28.97 -6.85 -16.22
C PRO A 48 -28.31 -7.39 -17.51
N HIS A 49 -27.78 -8.62 -17.51
CA HIS A 49 -27.09 -9.25 -18.65
C HIS A 49 -25.96 -8.41 -19.26
N ASN A 50 -25.42 -7.46 -18.50
CA ASN A 50 -24.32 -6.61 -18.95
C ASN A 50 -23.03 -7.43 -19.02
N LEU A 51 -22.47 -7.55 -20.23
CA LEU A 51 -21.12 -8.03 -20.45
C LEU A 51 -20.15 -6.86 -20.32
N HIS A 52 -19.34 -6.85 -19.26
CA HIS A 52 -18.23 -5.90 -19.15
C HIS A 52 -17.01 -6.48 -19.85
N GLU A 53 -16.71 -5.99 -21.06
CA GLU A 53 -15.44 -6.27 -21.72
C GLU A 53 -14.30 -5.59 -20.95
N GLN A 54 -13.27 -6.37 -20.61
CA GLN A 54 -12.08 -5.89 -19.91
C GLN A 54 -10.86 -5.99 -20.84
N PRO A 55 -10.04 -4.94 -20.95
CA PRO A 55 -8.76 -5.05 -21.63
C PRO A 55 -7.86 -6.04 -20.86
N LEU A 56 -7.32 -7.04 -21.55
CA LEU A 56 -6.39 -8.02 -20.95
C LEU A 56 -5.12 -7.35 -20.38
N HIS A 57 -4.76 -6.17 -20.91
CA HIS A 57 -3.58 -5.39 -20.54
C HIS A 57 -3.92 -3.91 -20.35
N SER A 58 -4.84 -3.59 -19.43
CA SER A 58 -5.06 -2.19 -19.07
C SER A 58 -3.80 -1.59 -18.45
N GLU A 59 -3.38 -0.41 -18.91
CA GLU A 59 -2.29 0.33 -18.28
C GLU A 59 -2.63 0.60 -16.81
N LYS A 60 -1.67 0.23 -15.95
CA LYS A 60 -1.74 0.44 -14.50
C LYS A 60 -0.43 1.02 -14.02
N ILE A 61 -0.42 1.58 -12.83
CA ILE A 61 0.78 2.03 -12.13
C ILE A 61 0.76 1.39 -10.75
N THR A 62 1.90 0.89 -10.29
CA THR A 62 2.06 0.44 -8.90
C THR A 62 2.66 1.57 -8.09
N VAL A 63 1.99 1.91 -7.01
CA VAL A 63 2.41 2.96 -6.10
C VAL A 63 2.64 2.36 -4.73
N TRP A 64 3.74 2.73 -4.10
CA TRP A 64 3.99 2.46 -2.70
C TRP A 64 3.76 3.72 -1.86
N CYS A 65 3.20 3.55 -0.67
CA CYS A 65 3.02 4.62 0.30
C CYS A 65 3.13 4.05 1.72
N ALA A 66 3.63 4.86 2.65
CA ALA A 66 3.54 4.60 4.08
C ALA A 66 2.74 5.71 4.78
N MET A 67 2.02 5.34 5.84
CA MET A 67 1.26 6.28 6.66
C MET A 67 1.40 5.95 8.14
N SER A 68 1.37 7.00 8.95
CA SER A 68 1.34 6.93 10.41
C SER A 68 0.48 8.07 10.97
N SER A 69 0.40 8.17 12.30
CA SER A 69 -0.21 9.34 12.93
C SER A 69 0.57 10.64 12.69
N GLN A 70 1.84 10.55 12.29
CA GLN A 70 2.73 11.70 12.06
C GLN A 70 2.64 12.24 10.63
N GLY A 71 2.16 11.43 9.68
CA GLY A 71 2.00 11.86 8.29
C GLY A 71 1.96 10.73 7.28
N ILE A 72 2.24 11.11 6.03
CA ILE A 72 2.25 10.22 4.87
C ILE A 72 3.61 10.35 4.18
N ILE A 73 4.22 9.23 3.82
CA ILE A 73 5.44 9.15 3.02
C ILE A 73 5.10 8.45 1.71
N GLY A 74 5.45 9.10 0.60
CA GLY A 74 5.02 8.70 -0.73
C GLY A 74 4.30 9.84 -1.45
N PRO A 75 3.67 9.55 -2.60
CA PRO A 75 3.72 8.29 -3.32
C PRO A 75 5.09 8.00 -3.94
N PHE A 76 5.53 6.74 -3.93
CA PHE A 76 6.63 6.25 -4.78
C PHE A 76 6.06 5.46 -5.96
N PHE A 77 6.42 5.85 -7.18
CA PHE A 77 5.93 5.23 -8.40
C PHE A 77 6.93 4.18 -8.91
N PHE A 78 6.48 2.92 -9.01
CA PHE A 78 7.25 1.89 -9.70
C PHE A 78 6.99 1.97 -11.21
N GLU A 79 7.68 2.90 -11.86
CA GLU A 79 7.57 3.17 -13.28
C GLU A 79 8.93 3.29 -13.97
N SER A 80 8.97 3.03 -15.28
CA SER A 80 10.17 3.23 -16.09
C SER A 80 10.32 4.70 -16.49
N GLU A 81 11.44 5.05 -17.11
CA GLU A 81 11.68 6.41 -17.65
C GLU A 81 10.58 6.89 -18.62
N ASN A 82 9.86 5.95 -19.24
CA ASN A 82 8.75 6.25 -20.15
C ASN A 82 7.37 6.23 -19.45
N GLY A 83 7.31 6.16 -18.12
CA GLY A 83 6.07 6.12 -17.34
C GLY A 83 5.33 4.77 -17.35
N ASN A 84 5.98 3.69 -17.80
CA ASN A 84 5.34 2.37 -17.84
C ASN A 84 5.47 1.65 -16.50
N CYS A 85 4.39 0.98 -16.05
CA CYS A 85 4.41 0.15 -14.85
C CYS A 85 5.59 -0.82 -14.83
N MET A 86 6.27 -0.87 -13.69
CA MET A 86 7.30 -1.86 -13.44
C MET A 86 6.80 -2.88 -12.42
N THR A 87 7.15 -4.15 -12.65
CA THR A 87 6.96 -5.21 -11.65
C THR A 87 7.78 -4.88 -10.41
N VAL A 88 7.15 -4.91 -9.24
CA VAL A 88 7.84 -4.79 -7.95
C VAL A 88 8.56 -6.12 -7.72
N THR A 89 9.89 -6.06 -7.67
CA THR A 89 10.75 -7.20 -7.31
C THR A 89 11.39 -6.89 -5.97
N SER A 90 11.88 -7.93 -5.27
CA SER A 90 12.54 -7.73 -3.98
C SER A 90 13.70 -6.74 -4.06
N GLN A 91 14.47 -6.75 -5.16
CA GLN A 91 15.55 -5.79 -5.37
C GLN A 91 15.02 -4.35 -5.51
N ARG A 92 14.01 -4.13 -6.35
CA ARG A 92 13.43 -2.79 -6.56
C ARG A 92 12.76 -2.25 -5.30
N TYR A 93 12.13 -3.13 -4.54
CA TYR A 93 11.53 -2.77 -3.26
C TYR A 93 12.61 -2.37 -2.24
N ALA A 94 13.67 -3.17 -2.11
CA ALA A 94 14.82 -2.82 -1.25
C ALA A 94 15.49 -1.51 -1.68
N ASP A 95 15.68 -1.29 -2.99
CA ASP A 95 16.24 -0.05 -3.52
C ASP A 95 15.34 1.14 -3.18
N MET A 96 14.02 1.02 -3.34
CA MET A 96 13.05 2.05 -2.94
C MET A 96 13.13 2.35 -1.44
N LEU A 97 13.22 1.32 -0.58
CA LEU A 97 13.35 1.52 0.86
C LEU A 97 14.59 2.34 1.19
N VAL A 98 15.74 2.03 0.60
CA VAL A 98 17.01 2.71 0.89
C VAL A 98 17.11 4.10 0.27
N THR A 99 16.62 4.27 -0.96
CA THR A 99 16.82 5.50 -1.73
C THR A 99 15.70 6.53 -1.53
N PHE A 100 14.52 6.09 -1.10
CA PHE A 100 13.34 6.94 -0.94
C PHE A 100 12.73 6.88 0.46
N ALA A 101 12.35 5.69 0.95
CA ALA A 101 11.56 5.60 2.19
C ALA A 101 12.37 5.96 3.44
N LEU A 102 13.56 5.37 3.62
CA LEU A 102 14.40 5.61 4.79
C LEU A 102 14.85 7.08 4.92
N PRO A 103 15.33 7.76 3.85
CA PRO A 103 15.61 9.19 3.92
C PRO A 103 14.40 10.04 4.31
N ALA A 104 13.20 9.68 3.87
CA ALA A 104 11.97 10.39 4.23
C ALA A 104 11.51 10.09 5.66
N LEU A 105 11.84 8.90 6.19
CA LEU A 105 11.52 8.47 7.55
C LEU A 105 12.48 9.04 8.59
N ASP A 106 13.69 9.47 8.21
CA ASP A 106 14.77 9.86 9.13
C ASP A 106 14.35 10.95 10.13
N ASP A 107 13.46 11.87 9.70
CA ASP A 107 12.93 12.95 10.56
C ASP A 107 11.85 12.48 11.57
N TYR A 108 11.29 11.27 11.39
CA TYR A 108 10.13 10.77 12.13
C TYR A 108 10.42 9.56 13.00
N VAL A 109 11.48 8.79 12.70
CA VAL A 109 11.72 7.48 13.32
C VAL A 109 12.78 7.53 14.41
N ASP A 110 12.55 6.70 15.42
CA ASP A 110 13.45 6.43 16.54
C ASP A 110 13.64 4.92 16.75
N GLU A 111 14.36 4.52 17.79
CA GLU A 111 14.61 3.11 18.11
C GLU A 111 13.35 2.30 18.48
N TYR A 112 12.22 2.96 18.75
CA TYR A 112 10.96 2.34 19.13
C TYR A 112 9.94 2.31 18.00
N THR A 113 10.27 2.88 16.84
CA THR A 113 9.38 2.96 15.70
C THR A 113 9.10 1.57 15.14
N LEU A 114 7.82 1.26 15.00
CA LEU A 114 7.36 0.02 14.37
C LEU A 114 7.09 0.27 12.89
N PHE A 115 7.68 -0.55 12.04
CA PHE A 115 7.40 -0.51 10.60
C PHE A 115 6.66 -1.79 10.18
N GLN A 116 5.45 -1.61 9.67
CA GLN A 116 4.56 -2.70 9.26
C GLN A 116 4.40 -2.72 7.74
N GLN A 117 4.55 -3.92 7.19
CA GLN A 117 4.28 -4.27 5.80
C GLN A 117 3.63 -5.66 5.76
N ASP A 118 3.12 -6.06 4.59
CA ASP A 118 2.51 -7.38 4.41
C ASP A 118 3.56 -8.49 4.29
N GLY A 119 3.14 -9.68 3.84
CA GLY A 119 4.01 -10.85 3.70
C GLY A 119 4.30 -11.25 2.25
N ALA A 120 4.21 -10.31 1.31
CA ALA A 120 4.40 -10.56 -0.13
C ALA A 120 5.81 -11.06 -0.50
#